data_AF-A0A660VLY9-F1
#
_entry.id   AF-A0A660VLY9-F1
#
_cell.length_a   1.000
_cell.length_b   1.000
_cell.length_c   1.000
_cell.angle_alpha   90.00
_cell.angle_beta   90.00
_cell.angle_gamma   90.00
#
_symmetry.space_group_name_H-M   'P 1'
#
loop_
_entity.id
_entity.type
_entity.pdbx_description
1 polymer ?
#
loop_
_entity_poly.entity_id
_entity_poly.type
_entity_poly.pdbx_seq_one_letter_code
_entity_poly.pdbx_strand_id
1 'polypeptide(L)'
;QYLRQLEEVRKRLRAPLITGRTPARERDRLYDDFRRGRNKVLVVSKVGNFAIDLPDANVLIQLSGTFGSRQEEAQRLGRILRPKADGSMARFYSLITRNSDEMEFAAKRQLFLTEQGYKYAIRNERDCHETL
;
A
#
# COMPACT_ATOMS: atom_id res chain seq x y z
N GLN A 1 4.83 17.02 -2.84
CA GLN A 1 5.40 16.29 -4.01
C GLN A 1 4.53 15.11 -4.44
N TYR A 2 4.19 14.14 -3.58
CA TYR A 2 3.46 12.92 -3.97
C TYR A 2 1.94 13.04 -4.20
N LEU A 3 1.30 14.16 -3.81
CA LEU A 3 -0.16 14.31 -3.94
C LEU A 3 -0.65 14.33 -5.40
N ARG A 4 0.15 14.85 -6.33
CA ARG A 4 -0.22 14.88 -7.75
C ARG A 4 -0.35 13.48 -8.33
N GLN A 5 0.57 12.57 -8.01
CA GLN A 5 0.51 11.18 -8.46
C GLN A 5 -0.74 10.47 -7.90
N LEU A 6 -1.05 10.70 -6.62
CA LEU A 6 -2.25 10.12 -6.00
C LEU A 6 -3.55 10.65 -6.62
N GLU A 7 -3.59 11.91 -7.03
CA GLU A 7 -4.72 12.48 -7.77
C GLU A 7 -4.90 11.83 -9.15
N GLU A 8 -3.81 11.58 -9.88
CA GLU A 8 -3.88 10.86 -11.15
C GLU A 8 -4.36 9.42 -10.97
N VAL A 9 -3.89 8.74 -9.92
CA VAL A 9 -4.38 7.39 -9.58
C VAL A 9 -5.84 7.41 -9.16
N ARG A 10 -6.25 8.38 -8.33
CA ARG A 10 -7.65 8.58 -7.93
C ARG A 10 -8.55 8.69 -9.16
N LYS A 11 -8.19 9.53 -10.12
CA LYS A 11 -8.95 9.72 -11.37
C LYS A 11 -9.00 8.45 -12.21
N ARG A 12 -7.87 7.77 -12.41
CA ARG A 12 -7.79 6.55 -13.21
C ARG A 12 -8.60 5.39 -12.60
N LEU A 13 -8.53 5.22 -11.28
CA LEU A 13 -9.23 4.15 -10.57
C LEU A 13 -10.65 4.51 -10.16
N ARG A 14 -11.06 5.78 -10.33
CA ARG A 14 -12.34 6.33 -9.85
C ARG A 14 -12.61 5.98 -8.38
N ALA A 15 -11.56 6.04 -7.56
CA ALA A 15 -11.58 5.67 -6.16
C ALA A 15 -11.54 6.91 -5.26
N PRO A 16 -12.02 6.86 -4.00
CA PRO A 16 -11.83 7.95 -3.06
C PRO A 16 -10.35 8.15 -2.68
N LEU A 17 -9.97 9.39 -2.37
CA LEU A 17 -8.63 9.77 -1.92
C LEU A 17 -8.67 10.40 -0.55
N ILE A 18 -7.88 9.85 0.38
CA ILE A 18 -7.66 10.41 1.71
C ILE A 18 -6.31 11.10 1.74
N THR A 19 -6.31 12.37 2.16
CA THR A 19 -5.10 13.18 2.35
C THR A 19 -5.07 13.77 3.76
N GLY A 20 -3.97 14.43 4.12
CA GLY A 20 -3.90 15.17 5.40
C GLY A 20 -4.88 16.34 5.51
N ARG A 21 -5.53 16.74 4.39
CA ARG A 21 -6.57 17.79 4.37
C ARG A 21 -7.98 17.21 4.47
N THR A 22 -8.14 15.89 4.37
CA THR A 22 -9.46 15.25 4.46
C THR A 22 -10.00 15.41 5.89
N PRO A 23 -11.20 16.02 6.07
CA PRO A 23 -11.81 16.18 7.38
C PRO A 23 -11.97 14.83 8.10
N ALA A 24 -11.81 14.81 9.43
CA ALA A 24 -11.87 13.57 10.21
C ALA A 24 -13.18 12.78 9.98
N ARG A 25 -14.33 13.45 9.96
CA ARG A 25 -15.64 12.81 9.70
C ARG A 25 -15.71 12.15 8.31
N GLU A 26 -15.17 12.81 7.30
CA GLU A 26 -15.15 12.28 5.93
C GLU A 26 -14.18 11.09 5.83
N ARG A 27 -13.01 11.21 6.46
CA ARG A 27 -12.03 10.13 6.56
C ARG A 27 -12.66 8.89 7.17
N ASP A 28 -13.32 9.00 8.32
CA ASP A 28 -13.93 7.87 9.03
C ASP A 28 -15.02 7.21 8.17
N ARG A 29 -15.86 8.02 7.51
CA ARG A 29 -16.86 7.52 6.55
C ARG A 29 -16.22 6.73 5.41
N LEU A 30 -15.15 7.23 4.81
CA LEU A 30 -14.48 6.56 3.69
C LEU A 30 -13.84 5.22 4.12
N TYR A 31 -13.28 5.15 5.33
CA TYR A 31 -12.79 3.90 5.89
C TYR A 31 -13.90 2.90 6.18
N ASP A 32 -15.03 3.35 6.73
CA ASP A 32 -16.20 2.51 6.95
C ASP A 32 -16.78 2.00 5.64
N ASP A 33 -16.86 2.84 4.60
CA ASP A 33 -17.29 2.45 3.26
C ASP A 33 -16.38 1.38 2.67
N PHE A 34 -15.06 1.52 2.86
CA PHE A 34 -14.09 0.53 2.42
C PHE A 34 -14.21 -0.78 3.22
N ARG A 35 -14.32 -0.71 4.55
CA ARG A 35 -14.48 -1.89 5.43
C ARG A 35 -15.74 -2.68 5.13
N ARG A 36 -16.83 -2.00 4.77
CA ARG A 36 -18.11 -2.62 4.38
C ARG A 36 -18.15 -3.07 2.91
N GLY A 37 -17.06 -2.90 2.16
CA GLY A 37 -16.98 -3.26 0.75
C GLY A 37 -17.77 -2.34 -0.20
N ARG A 38 -18.32 -1.22 0.28
CA ARG A 38 -18.98 -0.20 -0.55
C ARG A 38 -17.98 0.45 -1.50
N ASN A 39 -16.75 0.67 -1.03
CA ASN A 39 -15.62 1.07 -1.85
C ASN A 39 -14.59 -0.08 -1.88
N LYS A 40 -14.35 -0.68 -3.04
CA LYS A 40 -13.34 -1.76 -3.18
C LYS A 40 -11.90 -1.24 -3.20
N VAL A 41 -11.72 0.03 -3.52
CA VAL A 41 -10.41 0.67 -3.66
C VAL A 41 -10.44 1.98 -2.89
N LEU A 42 -9.39 2.22 -2.11
CA LEU A 42 -9.19 3.45 -1.36
C LEU A 42 -7.75 3.93 -1.55
N VAL A 43 -7.59 5.16 -2.02
CA VAL A 43 -6.27 5.78 -2.20
C VAL A 43 -5.95 6.61 -0.96
N VAL A 44 -4.76 6.44 -0.39
CA VAL A 44 -4.37 7.11 0.87
C VAL A 44 -2.99 7.72 0.71
N SER A 45 -2.82 8.98 1.13
CA SER A 45 -1.51 9.63 1.15
C SER A 45 -0.70 9.27 2.41
N LYS A 46 0.62 9.48 2.39
CA LYS A 46 1.51 9.21 3.53
C LYS A 46 1.01 9.86 4.84
N VAL A 47 0.47 11.08 4.78
CA VAL A 47 -0.07 11.77 5.96
C VAL A 47 -1.38 11.14 6.45
N GLY A 48 -2.21 10.62 5.54
CA GLY A 48 -3.40 9.84 5.91
C GLY A 48 -3.07 8.43 6.45
N ASN A 49 -1.90 7.91 6.12
CA ASN A 49 -1.45 6.56 6.46
C ASN A 49 -1.02 6.39 7.93
N PHE A 50 -0.70 7.48 8.65
CA PHE A 50 -0.17 7.41 10.02
C PHE A 50 -1.19 6.99 11.08
N ALA A 51 -2.48 7.12 10.80
CA ALA A 51 -3.49 7.01 11.85
C ALA A 51 -4.20 5.64 11.91
N ILE A 52 -3.93 4.69 11.00
CA ILE A 52 -5.01 3.76 10.65
C ILE A 52 -4.58 2.30 10.70
N ASP A 53 -5.22 1.60 11.64
CA ASP A 53 -5.50 0.18 11.58
C ASP A 53 -6.25 -0.07 10.27
N LEU A 54 -5.49 -0.29 9.19
CA LEU A 54 -6.06 -0.47 7.86
C LEU A 54 -7.03 -1.65 7.95
N PRO A 55 -8.34 -1.42 7.71
CA PRO A 55 -9.33 -2.48 7.74
C PRO A 55 -8.91 -3.59 6.78
N ASP A 56 -9.25 -4.84 7.14
CA ASP A 56 -8.91 -6.11 6.50
C ASP A 56 -8.81 -6.05 4.96
N ALA A 57 -7.71 -5.51 4.44
CA ALA A 57 -7.50 -5.30 3.01
C ALA A 57 -6.72 -6.50 2.48
N ASN A 58 -7.23 -7.13 1.41
CA ASN A 58 -6.53 -8.26 0.79
C ASN A 58 -5.27 -7.81 0.02
N VAL A 59 -5.23 -6.55 -0.43
CA VAL A 59 -4.16 -6.05 -1.30
C VAL A 59 -3.77 -4.64 -0.89
N LEU A 60 -2.47 -4.43 -0.67
CA LEU A 60 -1.85 -3.11 -0.50
C LEU A 60 -0.92 -2.83 -1.68
N ILE A 61 -1.07 -1.67 -2.30
CA ILE A 61 -0.19 -1.19 -3.38
C ILE A 61 0.48 0.11 -2.94
N GLN A 62 1.81 0.11 -2.89
CA GLN A 62 2.64 1.27 -2.62
C GLN A 62 3.26 1.79 -3.92
N LEU A 63 2.93 3.03 -4.29
CA LEU A 63 3.31 3.62 -5.59
C LEU A 63 4.67 4.34 -5.54
N SER A 64 4.92 5.07 -4.46
CA SER A 64 6.14 5.84 -4.26
C SER A 64 6.38 5.91 -2.77
N GLY A 65 7.56 5.52 -2.33
CA GLY A 65 7.87 5.45 -0.91
C GLY A 65 9.31 5.82 -0.64
N THR A 66 9.50 6.89 0.10
CA THR A 66 10.73 7.07 0.87
C THR A 66 10.77 5.97 1.92
N PHE A 67 11.83 5.17 1.94
CA PHE A 67 12.05 4.25 3.05
C PHE A 67 12.16 5.07 4.34
N GLY A 68 11.28 4.79 5.31
CA GLY A 68 11.33 5.41 6.63
C GLY A 68 12.36 4.69 7.51
N SER A 69 12.13 4.66 8.82
CA SER A 69 12.87 3.73 9.67
C SER A 69 12.49 2.28 9.33
N ARG A 70 13.49 1.38 9.23
CA ARG A 70 13.30 -0.07 8.97
C ARG A 70 12.19 -0.66 9.85
N GLN A 71 12.20 -0.30 11.14
CA GLN A 71 11.26 -0.83 12.14
C GLN A 71 9.84 -0.27 11.97
N GLU A 72 9.68 0.97 11.52
CA GLU A 72 8.36 1.60 11.34
C GLU A 72 7.62 0.97 10.16
N GLU A 73 8.32 0.72 9.06
CA GLU A 73 7.74 0.08 7.87
C GLU A 73 7.35 -1.38 8.15
N ALA A 74 8.17 -2.08 8.94
CA ALA A 74 7.90 -3.44 9.41
C ALA A 74 6.62 -3.56 10.24
N GLN A 75 6.51 -2.74 11.28
CA GLN A 75 5.34 -2.73 12.15
C GLN A 75 4.08 -2.34 11.38
N ARG A 76 4.20 -1.38 10.47
CA ARG A 76 3.10 -0.98 9.59
C ARG A 76 2.65 -2.14 8.70
N LEU A 77 3.58 -2.82 8.03
CA LEU A 77 3.26 -3.96 7.18
C LEU A 77 2.67 -5.13 7.98
N GLY A 78 3.17 -5.42 9.19
CA GLY A 78 2.61 -6.48 10.05
C GLY A 78 1.17 -6.22 10.51
N ARG A 79 0.75 -4.95 10.60
CA ARG A 79 -0.67 -4.61 10.86
C ARG A 79 -1.56 -4.80 9.64
N ILE A 80 -0.99 -4.66 8.44
CA ILE A 80 -1.73 -4.71 7.18
C ILE A 80 -1.78 -6.12 6.61
N LEU A 81 -0.68 -6.88 6.70
CA LEU A 81 -0.51 -8.22 6.16
C LEU A 81 -0.92 -9.31 7.17
N ARG A 82 -2.02 -9.08 7.91
CA ARG A 82 -2.53 -10.09 8.84
C ARG A 82 -3.18 -11.23 8.06
N PRO A 83 -2.98 -12.50 8.48
CA PRO A 83 -3.74 -13.62 7.97
C PRO A 83 -5.23 -13.37 8.18
N LYS A 84 -6.03 -13.58 7.14
CA LYS A 84 -7.48 -13.44 7.22
C LYS A 84 -8.11 -14.68 7.84
N ALA A 85 -9.26 -14.50 8.49
CA ALA A 85 -10.02 -15.59 9.11
C ALA A 85 -10.50 -16.64 8.07
N ASP A 86 -10.67 -16.23 6.82
CA ASP A 86 -11.02 -17.09 5.68
C ASP A 86 -9.81 -17.82 5.05
N GLY A 87 -8.61 -17.65 5.61
CA GLY A 87 -7.37 -18.24 5.11
C GLY A 87 -6.80 -17.55 3.86
N SER A 88 -7.44 -16.48 3.35
CA SER A 88 -6.92 -15.75 2.20
C SER A 88 -5.68 -14.94 2.58
N MET A 89 -4.71 -14.93 1.66
CA MET A 89 -3.43 -14.26 1.90
C MET A 89 -3.51 -12.78 1.53
N ALA A 90 -3.07 -11.92 2.44
CA ALA A 90 -2.83 -10.52 2.15
C ALA A 90 -1.61 -10.38 1.22
N ARG A 91 -1.71 -9.51 0.20
CA ARG A 91 -0.66 -9.25 -0.77
C ARG A 91 -0.18 -7.81 -0.67
N PHE A 92 1.13 -7.63 -0.68
CA PHE A 92 1.76 -6.32 -0.76
C PHE A 92 2.53 -6.18 -2.07
N TYR A 93 2.23 -5.11 -2.80
CA TYR A 93 2.94 -4.72 -4.01
C TYR A 93 3.61 -3.36 -3.79
N SER A 94 4.88 -3.26 -4.17
CA SER A 94 5.58 -1.98 -4.27
C SER A 94 5.98 -1.75 -5.72
N LEU A 95 5.52 -0.64 -6.30
CA LEU A 95 6.03 -0.19 -7.59
C LEU A 95 7.38 0.49 -7.36
N ILE A 96 8.37 0.12 -8.18
CA ILE A 96 9.73 0.64 -8.09
C ILE A 96 10.16 1.09 -9.47
N THR A 97 10.60 2.34 -9.56
CA THR A 97 11.15 2.90 -10.80
C THR A 97 12.58 2.40 -10.99
N ARG A 98 12.87 1.74 -12.12
CA ARG A 98 14.23 1.31 -12.45
C ARG A 98 15.16 2.51 -12.60
N ASN A 99 16.44 2.31 -12.31
CA ASN A 99 17.49 3.32 -12.37
C ASN A 99 17.16 4.56 -11.52
N SER A 100 16.56 4.33 -10.35
CA SER A 100 16.27 5.37 -9.36
C SER A 100 16.69 4.92 -7.96
N ASP A 101 16.80 5.86 -7.04
CA ASP A 101 17.09 5.61 -5.63
C ASP A 101 16.06 4.67 -4.96
N GLU A 102 14.86 4.52 -5.55
CA GLU A 102 13.85 3.56 -5.09
C GLU A 102 14.36 2.11 -5.10
N MET A 103 15.32 1.78 -5.96
CA MET A 103 15.91 0.44 -6.02
C MET A 103 16.69 0.08 -4.76
N GLU A 104 17.43 1.03 -4.18
CA GLU A 104 18.18 0.80 -2.93
C GLU A 104 17.22 0.56 -1.77
N PHE A 105 16.14 1.35 -1.71
CA PHE A 105 15.06 1.17 -0.74
C PHE A 105 14.35 -0.17 -0.91
N ALA A 106 14.10 -0.60 -2.14
CA ALA A 106 13.49 -1.90 -2.43
C ALA A 106 14.39 -3.06 -1.97
N ALA A 107 15.70 -2.99 -2.20
CA ALA A 107 16.65 -4.00 -1.77
C ALA A 107 16.69 -4.15 -0.23
N LYS A 108 16.73 -3.01 0.48
CA LYS A 108 16.67 -3.00 1.96
C LYS A 108 15.36 -3.60 2.47
N ARG A 109 14.23 -3.31 1.82
CA ARG A 109 12.92 -3.87 2.16
C ARG A 109 12.86 -5.36 1.90
N GLN A 110 13.37 -5.84 0.77
CA GLN A 110 13.39 -7.25 0.42
C GLN A 110 14.11 -8.05 1.51
N LEU A 111 15.35 -7.65 1.85
CA LEU A 111 16.15 -8.31 2.87
C LEU A 111 15.37 -8.42 4.19
N PHE A 112 14.83 -7.29 4.64
CA PHE A 112 14.07 -7.21 5.87
C PHE A 112 12.82 -8.11 5.88
N LEU A 113 12.02 -8.09 4.81
CA LEU A 113 10.81 -8.92 4.74
C LEU A 113 11.14 -10.41 4.69
N THR A 114 12.21 -10.79 3.99
CA THR A 114 12.66 -12.18 3.95
C THR A 114 13.17 -12.66 5.31
N GLU A 115 13.87 -11.81 6.08
CA GLU A 115 14.31 -12.13 7.45
C GLU A 115 13.13 -12.39 8.40
N GLN A 116 11.99 -11.71 8.18
CA GLN A 116 10.76 -11.92 8.94
C GLN A 116 9.91 -13.09 8.41
N GLY A 117 10.39 -13.84 7.42
CA GLY A 117 9.71 -15.03 6.87
C GLY A 117 8.63 -14.74 5.82
N TYR A 118 8.51 -13.51 5.32
CA TYR A 118 7.59 -13.21 4.24
C TYR A 118 8.10 -13.72 2.90
N LYS A 119 7.20 -14.29 2.08
CA LYS A 119 7.48 -14.61 0.67
C LYS A 119 7.59 -13.31 -0.12
N TYR A 120 8.68 -13.16 -0.87
CA TYR A 120 8.94 -11.97 -1.67
C TYR A 120 9.26 -12.37 -3.12
N ALA A 121 8.68 -11.67 -4.09
CA ALA A 121 8.94 -11.87 -5.50
C ALA A 121 9.13 -10.52 -6.20
N ILE A 122 10.15 -10.44 -7.05
CA ILE A 122 10.36 -9.30 -7.94
C ILE A 122 9.78 -9.66 -9.30
N ARG A 123 8.93 -8.78 -9.83
CA ARG A 123 8.36 -8.91 -11.18
C ARG A 123 8.70 -7.67 -11.97
N ASN A 124 9.15 -7.89 -13.19
CA ASN A 124 9.33 -6.85 -14.19
C ASN A 124 8.04 -6.69 -15.01
N GLU A 125 7.90 -5.56 -15.71
CA GLU A 125 6.78 -5.31 -16.64
C GLU A 125 6.52 -6.47 -17.59
N ARG A 126 7.59 -7.06 -18.14
CA ARG A 126 7.51 -8.20 -19.08
C ARG A 126 6.90 -9.45 -18.44
N ASP A 127 7.07 -9.63 -17.13
CA ASP A 127 6.56 -10.79 -16.40
C ASP A 127 5.07 -10.63 -16.04
N CYS A 128 4.53 -9.41 -16.14
CA CYS A 128 3.14 -9.10 -15.76
C CYS A 128 2.15 -9.31 -16.92
N HIS A 129 2.61 -9.42 -18.17
CA HIS A 129 1.76 -9.62 -19.35
C HIS A 129 1.30 -11.07 -19.55
N GLU A 130 1.87 -12.04 -18.83
CA GLU A 130 1.57 -13.47 -18.98
C GLU A 130 0.46 -13.98 -18.05
N THR A 131 -0.27 -13.12 -17.32
CA THR A 131 -1.26 -13.58 -16.33
C THR A 131 -2.55 -12.77 -16.27
N LEU A 132 -3.04 -12.30 -17.42
CA LEU A 132 -4.42 -11.81 -17.60
C LEU A 132 -5.05 -12.52 -18.79
#